data_AF-A0AB39RVN7-F1
#
_entry.id   AF-A0AB39RVN7-F1
#
_cell.length_a   1.000
_cell.length_b   1.000
_cell.length_c   1.000
_cell.angle_alpha   90.00
_cell.angle_beta   90.00
_cell.angle_gamma   90.00
#
_symmetry.space_group_name_H-M   'P 1'
#
loop_
_entity.id
_entity.type
_entity.pdbx_description
1 polymer ?
#
loop_
_entity_poly.entity_id
_entity_poly.type
_entity_poly.pdbx_seq_one_letter_code
_entity_poly.pdbx_strand_id
1 'polypeptide(L)'
;MTDLLKDQGWDVVADLDCNVHCSSPDRRVYVGFLPESREAVRGELWHIHVTDNDGTTAWRQTFGPDTPAQAVAGFLAALITFPTRYCTCV
;
A
#
# COMPACT_ATOMS: atom_id res chain seq x y z
N MET A 1 -2.01 -11.66 2.72
CA MET A 1 -2.25 -10.27 2.28
C MET A 1 -2.37 -10.20 0.76
N THR A 2 -1.37 -10.68 0.03
CA THR A 2 -1.37 -10.67 -1.44
C THR A 2 -2.60 -11.37 -2.05
N ASP A 3 -3.07 -12.46 -1.45
CA ASP A 3 -4.28 -13.16 -1.92
C ASP A 3 -5.54 -12.28 -1.80
N LEU A 4 -5.71 -11.57 -0.68
CA LEU A 4 -6.79 -10.59 -0.50
C LEU A 4 -6.78 -9.53 -1.61
N LEU A 5 -5.60 -9.00 -1.95
CA LEU A 5 -5.48 -7.97 -2.98
C LEU A 5 -5.78 -8.54 -4.38
N LYS A 6 -5.29 -9.73 -4.68
CA LYS A 6 -5.58 -10.44 -5.94
C LYS A 6 -7.08 -10.72 -6.11
N ASP A 7 -7.76 -11.16 -5.05
CA ASP A 7 -9.21 -11.41 -5.06
C ASP A 7 -10.02 -10.13 -5.32
N GLN A 8 -9.45 -8.97 -4.99
CA GLN A 8 -10.02 -7.64 -5.29
C GLN A 8 -9.57 -7.07 -6.65
N GLY A 9 -8.89 -7.88 -7.47
CA GLY A 9 -8.44 -7.52 -8.81
C GLY A 9 -7.17 -6.67 -8.86
N TRP A 10 -6.43 -6.54 -7.77
CA TRP A 10 -5.19 -5.77 -7.77
C TRP A 10 -4.09 -6.50 -8.54
N ASP A 11 -3.28 -5.71 -9.25
CA ASP A 11 -2.03 -6.20 -9.83
C ASP A 11 -1.04 -6.41 -8.67
N VAL A 12 -0.49 -7.62 -8.53
CA VAL A 12 0.51 -7.96 -7.50
C VAL A 12 1.74 -8.55 -8.18
N VAL A 13 2.87 -7.85 -8.09
CA VAL A 13 4.14 -8.19 -8.76
C VAL A 13 5.27 -8.23 -7.75
N ALA A 14 6.07 -9.29 -7.77
CA ALA A 14 7.36 -9.31 -7.08
C ALA A 14 8.47 -8.95 -8.06
N ASP A 15 9.43 -8.14 -7.63
CA ASP A 15 10.63 -7.83 -8.42
C ASP A 15 11.75 -8.86 -8.15
N LEU A 16 12.91 -8.66 -8.79
CA LEU A 16 14.06 -9.55 -8.66
C LEU A 16 14.73 -9.46 -7.28
N ASP A 17 14.48 -8.37 -6.55
CA ASP A 17 15.02 -8.09 -5.23
C ASP A 17 14.03 -8.53 -4.14
N CYS A 18 13.01 -9.31 -4.47
CA CYS A 18 11.98 -9.79 -3.53
C CYS A 18 11.14 -8.67 -2.89
N ASN A 19 11.12 -7.47 -3.47
CA ASN A 19 10.11 -6.47 -3.12
C ASN A 19 8.78 -6.88 -3.75
N VAL A 20 7.68 -6.52 -3.10
CA VAL A 20 6.32 -6.76 -3.60
C VAL A 20 5.62 -5.44 -3.84
N HIS A 21 5.10 -5.29 -5.06
CA HIS A 21 4.38 -4.12 -5.53
C HIS A 21 2.95 -4.51 -5.84
N CYS A 22 2.00 -3.80 -5.25
CA CYS A 22 0.57 -3.97 -5.50
C CYS A 22 -0.01 -2.68 -6.04
N SER A 23 -0.79 -2.74 -7.13
CA SER A 23 -1.50 -1.59 -7.69
C SER A 23 -3.00 -1.87 -7.75
N SER A 24 -3.81 -0.93 -7.30
CA SER A 24 -5.26 -1.05 -7.39
C SER A 24 -5.74 -1.04 -8.86
N PRO A 25 -6.90 -1.64 -9.18
CA PRO A 25 -7.44 -1.67 -10.54
C PRO A 25 -7.61 -0.28 -11.17
N ASP A 26 -7.97 0.71 -10.37
CA ASP A 26 -8.15 2.10 -10.79
C ASP A 26 -6.83 2.90 -10.85
N ARG A 27 -5.69 2.26 -10.55
CA ARG A 27 -4.34 2.85 -10.55
C ARG A 27 -4.14 4.04 -9.61
N ARG A 28 -4.98 4.14 -8.58
CA ARG A 28 -4.93 5.24 -7.60
C ARG A 28 -4.36 4.87 -6.25
N VAL A 29 -4.17 3.58 -5.97
CA VAL A 29 -3.49 3.10 -4.76
C VAL A 29 -2.33 2.20 -5.16
N TYR A 30 -1.17 2.52 -4.60
CA TYR A 30 0.01 1.68 -4.65
C TYR A 30 0.36 1.22 -3.24
N VAL A 31 0.70 -0.07 -3.11
CA VAL A 31 1.19 -0.67 -1.87
C VAL A 31 2.50 -1.40 -2.19
N GLY A 32 3.59 -0.96 -1.55
CA GLY A 32 4.89 -1.61 -1.61
C GLY A 32 5.23 -2.28 -0.29
N PHE A 33 5.68 -3.53 -0.34
CA PHE A 33 6.49 -4.15 0.70
C PHE A 33 7.92 -4.20 0.19
N LEU A 34 8.80 -3.34 0.72
CA LEU A 34 10.07 -3.02 0.08
C LEU A 34 11.28 -3.29 1.01
N PRO A 35 11.50 -4.54 1.46
CA PRO A 35 12.59 -4.87 2.39
C PRO A 35 13.98 -4.52 1.85
N GLU A 36 14.18 -4.53 0.53
CA GLU A 36 15.48 -4.23 -0.09
C GLU A 36 15.62 -2.76 -0.52
N SER A 37 14.66 -1.90 -0.18
CA SER A 37 14.75 -0.47 -0.45
C SER A 37 15.75 0.24 0.47
N ARG A 38 16.24 1.41 0.06
CA ARG A 38 17.10 2.25 0.92
C ARG A 38 16.33 2.77 2.14
N GLU A 39 15.03 2.94 1.98
CA GLU A 39 14.08 3.41 2.97
C GLU A 39 13.85 2.35 4.05
N ALA A 40 13.94 1.05 3.72
CA ALA A 40 13.87 -0.02 4.70
C ALA A 40 14.97 0.06 5.75
N VAL A 41 16.18 0.50 5.38
CA VAL A 41 17.29 0.76 6.32
C VAL A 41 16.92 1.85 7.34
N ARG A 42 15.99 2.75 6.98
CA ARG A 42 15.46 3.81 7.84
C ARG A 42 14.18 3.40 8.58
N GLY A 43 13.77 2.12 8.47
CA GLY A 43 12.59 1.59 9.13
C GLY A 43 11.28 1.79 8.37
N GLU A 44 11.31 2.06 7.06
CA GLU A 44 10.10 2.18 6.23
C GLU A 44 9.96 0.95 5.33
N LEU A 45 9.27 -0.07 5.83
CA LEU A 45 9.14 -1.36 5.16
C LEU A 45 7.94 -1.42 4.22
N TRP A 46 6.80 -0.88 4.67
CA TRP A 46 5.58 -0.78 3.89
C TRP A 46 5.38 0.64 3.41
N HIS A 47 4.96 0.81 2.16
CA HIS A 47 4.72 2.10 1.52
C HIS A 47 3.34 2.08 0.88
N ILE A 48 2.40 2.89 1.38
CA ILE A 48 1.07 3.06 0.81
C ILE A 48 0.98 4.46 0.23
N HIS A 49 0.79 4.56 -1.08
CA HIS A 49 0.62 5.82 -1.78
C HIS A 49 -0.77 5.89 -2.38
N VAL A 50 -1.44 7.02 -2.17
CA VAL A 50 -2.76 7.28 -2.76
C VAL A 50 -2.71 8.55 -3.58
N THR A 51 -3.26 8.47 -4.79
CA THR A 51 -3.36 9.59 -5.73
C THR A 51 -4.80 10.03 -5.93
N ASP A 52 -4.97 11.33 -6.18
CA ASP A 52 -6.28 11.89 -6.53
C ASP A 52 -6.58 11.70 -8.04
N ASN A 53 -7.75 12.15 -8.48
CA ASN A 53 -8.27 11.93 -9.83
C ASN A 53 -7.43 12.66 -10.88
N ASP A 54 -6.79 13.76 -10.47
CA ASP A 54 -5.87 14.54 -11.28
C ASP A 54 -4.44 13.96 -11.29
N GLY A 55 -4.21 12.83 -10.61
CA GLY A 55 -2.92 12.17 -10.49
C GLY A 55 -1.99 12.78 -9.45
N THR A 56 -2.41 13.81 -8.72
CA THR A 56 -1.62 14.38 -7.61
C THR A 56 -1.57 13.42 -6.43
N THR A 57 -0.54 13.55 -5.57
CA THR A 57 -0.48 12.75 -4.34
C THR A 57 -1.54 13.26 -3.37
N ALA A 58 -2.51 12.39 -3.03
CA ALA A 58 -3.49 12.69 -1.99
C ALA A 58 -2.85 12.51 -0.60
N TRP A 59 -2.21 11.37 -0.36
CA TRP A 59 -1.46 11.10 0.87
C TRP A 59 -0.53 9.89 0.73
N ARG A 60 0.35 9.72 1.73
CA ARG A 60 1.25 8.58 1.87
C ARG A 60 1.24 8.10 3.32
N GLN A 61 1.37 6.80 3.51
CA GLN A 61 1.51 6.16 4.82
C GLN A 61 2.62 5.10 4.72
N THR A 62 3.53 5.08 5.69
CA THR A 62 4.54 4.03 5.82
C THR A 62 4.32 3.22 7.09
N PHE A 63 4.72 1.94 7.07
CA PHE A 63 4.79 1.13 8.29
C PHE A 63 6.16 0.49 8.40
N GLY A 64 6.70 0.49 9.62
CA GLY A 64 8.00 -0.08 9.90
C GLY A 64 7.98 -1.59 10.13
N PRO A 65 9.17 -2.21 10.26
CA PRO A 65 9.32 -3.65 10.43
C PRO A 65 8.66 -4.20 11.70
N ASP A 66 8.53 -3.37 12.74
CA ASP A 66 7.88 -3.76 14.00
C ASP A 66 6.34 -3.73 13.91
N THR A 67 5.77 -3.24 12.80
CA THR A 67 4.32 -3.26 12.59
C THR A 67 3.88 -4.67 12.18
N PRO A 68 2.97 -5.33 12.93
CA PRO A 68 2.46 -6.63 12.52
C PRO A 68 1.80 -6.56 11.15
N ALA A 69 2.10 -7.54 10.28
CA ALA A 69 1.54 -7.59 8.93
C ALA A 69 -0.01 -7.60 8.94
N GLN A 70 -0.63 -8.13 9.99
CA GLN A 70 -2.07 -8.13 10.19
C GLN A 70 -2.64 -6.72 10.39
N ALA A 71 -1.90 -5.82 11.05
CA ALA A 71 -2.33 -4.43 11.21
C ALA A 71 -2.33 -3.71 9.85
N VAL A 72 -1.29 -3.92 9.04
CA VAL A 72 -1.23 -3.40 7.66
C VAL A 72 -2.35 -4.00 6.81
N ALA A 73 -2.61 -5.31 6.92
CA ALA A 73 -3.70 -5.96 6.21
C ALA A 73 -5.08 -5.40 6.60
N GLY A 74 -5.32 -5.15 7.89
CA GLY A 74 -6.55 -4.52 8.38
C GLY A 74 -6.72 -3.10 7.86
N PHE A 75 -5.64 -2.31 7.84
CA PHE A 75 -5.63 -0.98 7.23
C PHE A 75 -6.00 -1.04 5.73
N LEU A 76 -5.39 -1.95 4.97
CA LEU A 76 -5.68 -2.12 3.54
C LEU A 76 -7.12 -2.60 3.30
N ALA A 77 -7.64 -3.51 4.12
CA ALA A 77 -9.02 -3.98 4.04
C ALA A 77 -10.01 -2.82 4.26
N ALA A 78 -9.74 -1.95 5.24
CA ALA A 78 -10.54 -0.74 5.46
C ALA A 78 -10.44 0.22 4.26
N LEU A 79 -9.25 0.45 3.72
CA LEU A 79 -9.04 1.31 2.56
C LEU A 79 -9.78 0.82 1.31
N ILE A 80 -9.83 -0.50 1.09
CA ILE A 80 -10.60 -1.13 0.00
C ILE A 80 -12.10 -0.97 0.22
N THR A 81 -12.56 -1.16 1.47
CA THR A 81 -13.98 -1.07 1.84
C THR A 81 -14.51 0.36 1.75
N PHE A 82 -13.67 1.35 2.07
CA PHE A 82 -14.04 2.77 2.10
C PHE A 82 -13.25 3.57 1.05
N PRO A 83 -13.65 3.52 -0.24
CA PRO A 83 -12.97 4.20 -1.33
C PRO A 83 -13.10 5.73 -1.30
N THR A 84 -13.80 6.31 -0.33
CA THR A 84 -13.65 7.72 0.05
C THR A 84 -12.26 7.92 0.64
N ARG A 85 -11.28 8.00 -0.25
CA ARG A 85 -9.83 8.09 0.04
C ARG A 85 -9.38 9.48 0.48
N TYR A 86 -10.35 10.35 0.78
CA TYR A 86 -10.12 11.72 1.21
C TYR A 86 -10.06 11.73 2.73
N CYS A 87 -9.08 12.44 3.29
CA CYS A 87 -9.15 12.86 4.70
C CYS A 87 -10.40 13.74 4.85
N THR A 88 -11.52 13.15 5.24
CA THR A 88 -12.56 13.92 5.91
C THR A 88 -12.00 14.21 7.29
N CYS A 89 -11.65 15.48 7.54
CA CYS A 89 -11.21 16.00 8.83
C CYS A 89 -11.91 15.26 9.98
N VAL A 90 -11.13 14.55 10.80
CA VAL A 90 -11.61 13.84 12.01
C VAL A 90 -11.64 14.81 13.17
#